data_AF-A0A158KBW3-F1
#
_entry.id   AF-A0A158KBW3-F1
#
_cell.length_a   1.000
_cell.length_b   1.000
_cell.length_c   1.000
_cell.angle_alpha   90.00
_cell.angle_beta   90.00
_cell.angle_gamma   90.00
#
_symmetry.space_group_name_H-M   'P 1'
#
loop_
_entity.id
_entity.type
_entity.pdbx_description
1 polymer ?
#
loop_
_entity_poly.entity_id
_entity_poly.type
_entity_poly.pdbx_seq_one_letter_code
_entity_poly.pdbx_strand_id
1 'polypeptide(L)'
;MYLRTFYSLMSVLALCLVAVRAPAHGLWDGDDDRGWGEHARPEGKHASVRLYDARGTVVGDVVYVSGIGYDGGVVLNVKGVFVFAGISRVGNVGPGGATSASEMRWQYPQLAYSGENCSGTPYIYYERGAFRPSAIERKGTTATLYIAQDTVSQTTPIGSFGAVIGDPICIRGAPVFVSKAWPVESTLDLTQLYPEPLRIAP
;
A
#
# COMPACT_ATOMS: atom_id res chain seq x y z
N MET A 1 -66.53 26.33 37.00
CA MET A 1 -67.19 26.69 35.73
C MET A 1 -66.61 25.80 34.64
N TYR A 2 -67.49 25.17 33.87
CA TYR A 2 -67.28 23.96 33.06
C TYR A 2 -66.42 24.14 31.80
N LEU A 3 -65.76 23.02 31.42
CA LEU A 3 -65.44 22.48 30.08
C LEU A 3 -65.35 23.45 28.88
N ARG A 4 -64.29 23.26 28.07
CA ARG A 4 -64.44 22.82 26.66
C ARG A 4 -63.11 22.38 26.04
N THR A 5 -62.99 21.07 25.88
CA THR A 5 -62.12 20.34 24.96
C THR A 5 -62.51 20.67 23.51
N PHE A 6 -61.55 20.96 22.63
CA PHE A 6 -61.70 20.78 21.18
C PHE A 6 -60.38 20.38 20.53
N TYR A 7 -60.51 19.41 19.63
CA TYR A 7 -59.52 18.63 18.90
C TYR A 7 -58.69 19.46 17.92
N SER A 8 -57.42 19.10 17.71
CA SER A 8 -56.95 18.79 16.35
C SER A 8 -55.63 18.02 16.38
N LEU A 9 -55.70 16.74 16.01
CA LEU A 9 -54.55 15.96 15.58
C LEU A 9 -54.02 16.55 14.27
N MET A 10 -52.74 16.92 14.23
CA MET A 10 -51.97 16.99 12.99
C MET A 10 -50.71 16.19 13.17
N SER A 11 -50.81 14.90 12.84
CA SER A 11 -49.72 13.97 12.61
C SER A 11 -48.89 14.48 11.42
N VAL A 12 -47.70 15.00 11.66
CA VAL A 12 -46.72 15.19 10.58
C VAL A 12 -45.88 13.91 10.50
N LEU A 13 -46.24 13.07 9.53
CA LEU A 13 -45.45 11.94 9.08
C LEU A 13 -44.16 12.50 8.47
N ALA A 14 -43.06 12.50 9.21
CA ALA A 14 -41.75 12.73 8.63
C ALA A 14 -41.30 11.43 7.94
N LEU A 15 -41.51 11.36 6.62
CA LEU A 15 -40.80 10.41 5.76
C LEU A 15 -39.30 10.73 5.85
N CYS A 16 -38.56 10.03 6.71
CA CYS A 16 -37.12 9.90 6.54
C CYS A 16 -36.89 8.95 5.35
N LEU A 17 -36.80 9.53 4.16
CA LEU A 17 -36.08 8.92 3.04
C LEU A 17 -34.64 8.70 3.49
N VAL A 18 -34.33 7.49 3.99
CA VAL A 18 -32.95 7.03 4.09
C VAL A 18 -32.51 6.78 2.65
N ALA A 19 -31.97 7.81 2.02
CA ALA A 19 -31.21 7.66 0.80
C ALA A 19 -30.01 6.79 1.13
N VAL A 20 -30.06 5.52 0.75
CA VAL A 20 -28.88 4.64 0.73
C VAL A 20 -27.92 5.28 -0.27
N ARG A 21 -26.94 6.02 0.26
CA ARG A 21 -25.84 6.56 -0.52
C ARG A 21 -24.95 5.36 -0.85
N ALA A 22 -25.16 4.77 -2.03
CA ALA A 22 -24.20 3.84 -2.59
C ALA A 22 -22.83 4.55 -2.61
N PRO A 23 -21.73 3.91 -2.16
CA PRO A 23 -20.41 4.47 -2.40
C PRO A 23 -20.25 4.57 -3.91
N ALA A 24 -20.02 5.80 -4.38
CA ALA A 24 -19.61 6.04 -5.74
C ALA A 24 -18.34 5.23 -5.96
N HIS A 25 -18.43 4.19 -6.79
CA HIS A 25 -17.27 3.53 -7.35
C HIS A 25 -16.53 4.60 -8.15
N GLY A 26 -15.48 5.16 -7.54
CA GLY A 26 -14.54 6.06 -8.18
C GLY A 26 -13.88 5.29 -9.31
N LEU A 27 -14.41 5.55 -10.50
CA LEU A 27 -13.86 5.27 -11.81
C LEU A 27 -12.40 5.77 -11.83
N TRP A 28 -11.45 4.84 -11.82
CA TRP A 28 -10.04 5.14 -12.07
C TRP A 28 -9.89 5.29 -13.58
N ASP A 29 -10.20 6.48 -14.10
CA ASP A 29 -9.98 6.84 -15.51
C ASP A 29 -8.47 6.87 -15.78
N GLY A 30 -7.98 5.83 -16.43
CA GLY A 30 -6.65 5.74 -17.01
C GLY A 30 -6.73 5.85 -18.52
N ASP A 31 -6.99 7.06 -19.03
CA ASP A 31 -6.78 7.37 -20.43
C ASP A 31 -5.31 7.77 -20.64
N ASP A 32 -4.54 6.87 -21.25
CA ASP A 32 -3.38 7.21 -22.08
C ASP A 32 -3.14 6.07 -23.08
N ASP A 33 -4.02 6.01 -24.06
CA ASP A 33 -3.82 5.28 -25.32
C ASP A 33 -2.72 5.96 -26.14
N ARG A 34 -1.48 5.52 -25.99
CA ARG A 34 -0.46 5.66 -27.05
C ARG A 34 0.27 4.34 -27.26
N GLY A 35 -0.25 3.60 -28.23
CA GLY A 35 0.20 2.30 -28.65
C GLY A 35 1.68 2.23 -29.01
N TRP A 36 2.29 1.13 -28.57
CA TRP A 36 3.46 0.52 -29.16
C TRP A 36 3.24 -0.99 -29.22
N GLY A 37 3.17 -1.54 -30.44
CA GLY A 37 3.69 -2.87 -30.72
C GLY A 37 2.76 -4.05 -30.44
N GLU A 38 1.90 -4.32 -31.41
CA GLU A 38 1.22 -5.57 -31.69
C GLU A 38 2.21 -6.75 -31.82
N HIS A 39 2.52 -7.40 -30.69
CA HIS A 39 3.08 -8.76 -30.63
C HIS A 39 2.31 -9.59 -29.60
N ALA A 40 1.03 -9.83 -29.88
CA ALA A 40 0.24 -10.84 -29.19
C ALA A 40 0.82 -12.23 -29.51
N ARG A 41 1.68 -12.74 -28.62
CA ARG A 41 2.07 -14.16 -28.60
C ARG A 41 0.97 -14.95 -27.86
N PRO A 42 0.59 -16.14 -28.34
CA PRO A 42 -0.50 -16.91 -27.75
C PRO A 42 -0.16 -17.41 -26.35
N GLU A 43 -1.17 -17.41 -25.49
CA GLU A 43 -1.22 -17.88 -24.11
C GLU A 43 -0.49 -19.22 -23.88
N GLY A 44 0.78 -19.13 -23.46
CA GLY A 44 1.36 -20.14 -22.61
C GLY A 44 1.05 -19.74 -21.17
N LYS A 45 0.50 -20.65 -20.36
CA LYS A 45 0.54 -20.51 -18.90
C LYS A 45 2.01 -20.41 -18.49
N HIS A 46 2.56 -19.20 -18.44
CA HIS A 46 3.81 -18.94 -17.77
C HIS A 46 3.60 -19.40 -16.33
N ALA A 47 4.39 -20.37 -15.85
CA ALA A 47 4.37 -20.73 -14.45
C ALA A 47 4.58 -19.43 -13.65
N SER A 48 3.59 -19.06 -12.85
CA SER A 48 3.67 -17.85 -12.05
C SER A 48 4.77 -18.05 -11.03
N VAL A 49 5.76 -17.15 -11.01
CA VAL A 49 6.77 -17.16 -9.95
C VAL A 49 6.07 -16.87 -8.64
N ARG A 50 6.28 -17.72 -7.64
CA ARG A 50 5.68 -17.58 -6.30
C ARG A 50 6.72 -17.14 -5.28
N LEU A 51 6.25 -16.38 -4.29
CA LEU A 51 7.00 -16.00 -3.12
C LEU A 51 6.71 -16.98 -1.97
N TYR A 52 7.76 -17.43 -1.31
CA TYR A 52 7.73 -18.33 -0.16
C TYR A 52 8.37 -17.65 1.04
N ASP A 53 7.79 -17.87 2.23
CA ASP A 53 8.40 -17.45 3.49
C ASP A 53 9.54 -18.41 3.93
N ALA A 54 10.25 -18.07 5.00
CA ALA A 54 11.35 -18.87 5.53
C ALA A 54 10.93 -20.26 6.02
N ARG A 55 9.63 -20.47 6.27
CA ARG A 55 9.05 -21.78 6.64
C ARG A 55 8.64 -22.60 5.42
N GLY A 56 8.78 -22.05 4.21
CA GLY A 56 8.33 -22.67 2.96
C GLY A 56 6.84 -22.49 2.67
N THR A 57 6.16 -21.59 3.38
CA THR A 57 4.74 -21.27 3.13
C THR A 57 4.63 -20.36 1.93
N VAL A 58 3.72 -20.68 1.00
CA VAL A 58 3.41 -19.78 -0.12
C VAL A 58 2.76 -18.52 0.41
N VAL A 59 3.35 -17.36 0.09
CA VAL A 59 2.79 -16.05 0.41
C VAL A 59 1.88 -15.56 -0.71
N GLY A 60 2.27 -15.77 -1.96
CA GLY A 60 1.48 -15.38 -3.14
C GLY A 60 2.27 -15.43 -4.44
N ASP A 61 1.60 -15.14 -5.55
CA ASP A 61 2.25 -14.94 -6.85
C ASP A 61 2.98 -13.60 -6.88
N VAL A 62 4.20 -13.60 -7.43
CA VAL A 62 5.02 -12.40 -7.59
C VAL A 62 4.46 -11.56 -8.73
N VAL A 63 4.15 -10.30 -8.45
CA VAL A 63 3.69 -9.31 -9.40
C VAL A 63 4.65 -8.13 -9.49
N TYR A 64 4.67 -7.48 -10.65
CA TYR A 64 5.42 -6.25 -10.87
C TYR A 64 4.45 -5.08 -10.98
N VAL A 65 4.66 -4.07 -10.14
CA VAL A 65 3.94 -2.80 -10.20
C VAL A 65 4.83 -1.78 -10.88
N SER A 66 4.37 -1.17 -11.96
CA SER A 66 5.16 -0.25 -12.79
C SER A 66 5.57 1.03 -12.06
N GLY A 67 6.67 1.66 -12.50
CA GLY A 67 7.17 2.92 -11.95
C GLY A 67 7.94 2.76 -10.63
N ILE A 68 8.28 1.53 -10.27
CA ILE A 68 8.90 1.16 -9.01
C ILE A 68 10.07 0.19 -9.32
N GLY A 69 11.32 0.60 -9.05
CA GLY A 69 12.53 -0.16 -9.41
C GLY A 69 12.90 -1.29 -8.44
N TYR A 70 11.98 -2.22 -8.13
CA TYR A 70 12.20 -3.33 -7.17
C TYR A 70 12.09 -4.71 -7.82
N ASP A 71 12.45 -5.76 -7.09
CA ASP A 71 12.43 -7.16 -7.53
C ASP A 71 11.00 -7.74 -7.68
N GLY A 72 9.97 -6.90 -7.57
CA GLY A 72 8.55 -7.28 -7.54
C GLY A 72 7.98 -7.26 -6.12
N GLY A 73 6.89 -8.00 -5.93
CA GLY A 73 6.24 -8.16 -4.63
C GLY A 73 5.02 -9.05 -4.74
N VAL A 74 4.22 -9.12 -3.68
CA VAL A 74 2.96 -9.88 -3.65
C VAL A 74 1.79 -8.97 -3.30
N VAL A 75 0.59 -9.37 -3.74
CA VAL A 75 -0.65 -8.75 -3.29
C VAL A 75 -1.18 -9.54 -2.09
N LEU A 76 -1.30 -8.87 -0.95
CA LEU A 76 -1.85 -9.45 0.27
C LEU A 76 -3.31 -9.03 0.43
N ASN A 77 -4.14 -9.95 0.92
CA ASN A 77 -5.50 -9.65 1.37
C ASN A 77 -5.48 -9.44 2.89
N VAL A 78 -5.56 -8.19 3.32
CA VAL A 78 -5.60 -7.81 4.74
C VAL A 78 -7.02 -7.38 5.08
N LYS A 79 -7.79 -8.27 5.71
CA LYS A 79 -9.19 -8.02 6.13
C LYS A 79 -10.09 -7.55 4.97
N GLY A 80 -9.92 -8.10 3.78
CA GLY A 80 -10.68 -7.73 2.58
C GLY A 80 -10.07 -6.59 1.76
N VAL A 81 -8.96 -6.00 2.22
CA VAL A 81 -8.25 -4.94 1.51
C VAL A 81 -7.04 -5.54 0.80
N PHE A 82 -6.98 -5.36 -0.52
CA PHE A 82 -5.82 -5.78 -1.31
C PHE A 82 -4.73 -4.70 -1.28
N VAL A 83 -3.54 -5.10 -0.82
CA VAL A 83 -2.37 -4.22 -0.68
C VAL A 83 -1.15 -4.87 -1.31
N PHE A 84 -0.28 -4.06 -1.89
CA PHE A 84 1.00 -4.54 -2.42
C PHE A 84 2.06 -4.57 -1.30
N ALA A 85 2.82 -5.65 -1.20
CA ALA A 85 3.99 -5.76 -0.33
C ALA A 85 5.21 -6.09 -1.19
N GLY A 86 6.13 -5.13 -1.29
CA GLY A 86 7.32 -5.26 -2.12
C GLY A 86 8.38 -6.16 -1.50
N ILE A 87 9.24 -6.68 -2.36
CA ILE A 87 10.43 -7.43 -1.96
C ILE A 87 11.69 -6.87 -2.63
N SER A 88 12.83 -7.17 -2.02
CA SER A 88 14.16 -6.92 -2.60
C SER A 88 15.09 -8.06 -2.28
N ARG A 89 16.15 -8.22 -3.08
CA ARG A 89 17.25 -9.12 -2.75
C ARG A 89 17.99 -8.66 -1.49
N VAL A 90 18.32 -9.62 -0.64
CA VAL A 90 19.19 -9.39 0.52
C VAL A 90 20.59 -9.05 0.03
N GLY A 91 21.21 -8.00 0.56
CA GLY A 91 22.60 -7.64 0.26
C GLY A 91 22.87 -6.15 0.29
N ASN A 92 24.08 -5.79 -0.11
CA ASN A 92 24.52 -4.40 -0.17
C ASN A 92 24.04 -3.77 -1.48
N VAL A 93 23.13 -2.79 -1.38
CA VAL A 93 22.67 -2.02 -2.53
C VAL A 93 23.69 -0.91 -2.77
N GLY A 94 24.47 -0.97 -3.85
CA GLY A 94 25.48 0.05 -4.20
C GLY A 94 26.53 -0.46 -5.20
N PRO A 95 27.39 0.41 -5.76
CA PRO A 95 28.45 -0.01 -6.69
C PRO A 95 29.38 -1.04 -6.03
N GLY A 96 29.45 -2.24 -6.62
CA GLY A 96 30.26 -3.35 -6.09
C GLY A 96 29.61 -4.16 -4.96
N GLY A 97 28.36 -3.86 -4.58
CA GLY A 97 27.62 -4.64 -3.59
C GLY A 97 27.11 -5.96 -4.15
N ALA A 98 27.46 -7.08 -3.51
CA ALA A 98 26.88 -8.37 -3.83
C ALA A 98 25.46 -8.48 -3.23
N THR A 99 24.51 -8.93 -4.05
CA THR A 99 23.16 -9.28 -3.61
C THR A 99 22.96 -10.79 -3.70
N SER A 100 22.13 -11.32 -2.82
CA SER A 100 21.78 -12.74 -2.79
C SER A 100 21.00 -13.11 -4.05
N ALA A 101 21.37 -14.22 -4.66
CA ALA A 101 20.67 -14.75 -5.82
C ALA A 101 19.31 -15.37 -5.45
N SER A 102 19.15 -15.82 -4.20
CA SER A 102 18.01 -16.64 -3.76
C SER A 102 17.26 -16.09 -2.55
N GLU A 103 17.86 -15.20 -1.76
CA GLU A 103 17.25 -14.67 -0.55
C GLU A 103 16.72 -13.27 -0.77
N MET A 104 15.45 -13.10 -0.42
CA MET A 104 14.69 -11.87 -0.52
C MET A 104 14.26 -11.40 0.87
N ARG A 105 13.93 -10.12 0.99
CA ARG A 105 13.35 -9.52 2.20
C ARG A 105 12.20 -8.60 1.82
N TRP A 106 11.28 -8.38 2.76
CA TRP A 106 10.25 -7.36 2.68
C TRP A 106 10.89 -5.99 2.55
N GLN A 107 10.62 -5.33 1.44
CA GLN A 107 11.15 -4.00 1.20
C GLN A 107 10.25 -3.27 0.23
N TYR A 108 9.99 -2.02 0.56
CA TYR A 108 9.23 -1.10 -0.26
C TYR A 108 7.72 -1.40 -0.46
N PRO A 109 6.90 -0.42 -0.89
CA PRO A 109 7.18 1.03 -0.98
C PRO A 109 7.64 1.62 0.36
N GLN A 110 8.31 2.78 0.37
CA GLN A 110 8.87 3.35 1.60
C GLN A 110 7.86 4.23 2.34
N LEU A 111 7.93 4.23 3.67
CA LEU A 111 7.12 5.13 4.51
C LEU A 111 7.77 6.53 4.56
N ALA A 112 6.95 7.56 4.49
CA ALA A 112 7.34 8.96 4.65
C ALA A 112 6.89 9.51 6.01
N TYR A 113 7.46 10.64 6.42
CA TYR A 113 7.16 11.27 7.70
C TYR A 113 7.10 12.80 7.58
N SER A 114 6.28 13.43 8.42
CA SER A 114 6.19 14.90 8.51
C SER A 114 7.48 15.55 9.02
N GLY A 115 8.17 14.89 9.95
CA GLY A 115 9.35 15.42 10.62
C GLY A 115 10.63 15.11 9.87
N GLU A 116 11.72 15.71 10.34
CA GLU A 116 13.06 15.32 9.93
C GLU A 116 13.44 13.98 10.61
N ASN A 117 14.34 13.22 9.99
CA ASN A 117 14.89 11.99 10.57
C ASN A 117 13.84 10.89 10.87
N CYS A 118 12.84 10.74 10.00
CA CYS A 118 11.85 9.66 10.03
C CYS A 118 11.03 9.67 11.33
N SER A 119 10.66 10.89 11.74
CA SER A 119 9.91 11.17 12.96
C SER A 119 8.63 11.95 12.65
N GLY A 120 7.69 11.97 13.61
CA GLY A 120 6.39 12.62 13.44
C GLY A 120 5.37 11.72 12.75
N THR A 121 4.37 12.33 12.10
CA THR A 121 3.24 11.61 11.49
C THR A 121 3.72 10.82 10.27
N PRO A 122 3.47 9.50 10.22
CA PRO A 122 3.79 8.69 9.05
C PRO A 122 2.76 8.88 7.93
N TYR A 123 3.23 8.84 6.69
CA TYR A 123 2.42 8.91 5.49
C TYR A 123 2.85 7.88 4.46
N ILE A 124 1.88 7.42 3.67
CA ILE A 124 2.13 6.64 2.46
C ILE A 124 1.99 7.61 1.30
N TYR A 125 3.01 7.74 0.45
CA TYR A 125 3.02 8.72 -0.65
C TYR A 125 3.20 8.08 -2.03
N TYR A 126 3.29 6.75 -2.07
CA TYR A 126 3.37 5.98 -3.29
C TYR A 126 2.00 5.37 -3.62
N GLU A 127 1.33 5.93 -4.63
CA GLU A 127 0.21 5.27 -5.30
C GLU A 127 0.70 4.64 -6.61
N ARG A 128 0.71 3.30 -6.67
CA ARG A 128 0.92 2.58 -7.93
C ARG A 128 0.11 1.30 -7.95
N GLY A 129 -0.52 1.03 -9.09
CA GLY A 129 -1.40 -0.12 -9.29
C GLY A 129 -2.83 0.14 -8.78
N ALA A 130 -3.69 -0.87 -8.91
CA ALA A 130 -5.11 -0.81 -8.52
C ALA A 130 -5.36 -1.22 -7.05
N PHE A 131 -4.32 -1.21 -6.21
CA PHE A 131 -4.36 -1.69 -4.83
C PHE A 131 -4.41 -0.52 -3.85
N ARG A 132 -4.88 -0.77 -2.63
CA ARG A 132 -4.81 0.24 -1.55
C ARG A 132 -3.34 0.62 -1.34
N PRO A 133 -3.00 1.93 -1.28
CA PRO A 133 -1.63 2.36 -1.04
C PRO A 133 -1.08 1.77 0.25
N SER A 134 0.17 1.34 0.18
CA SER A 134 0.87 0.70 1.29
C SER A 134 2.34 1.08 1.29
N ALA A 135 2.99 0.93 2.44
CA ALA A 135 4.42 1.11 2.58
C ALA A 135 4.98 0.16 3.63
N ILE A 136 6.26 -0.18 3.53
CA ILE A 136 6.99 -1.02 4.47
C ILE A 136 8.02 -0.15 5.19
N GLU A 137 7.98 -0.19 6.51
CA GLU A 137 9.05 0.32 7.38
C GLU A 137 9.83 -0.87 7.93
N ARG A 138 11.16 -0.76 7.93
CA ARG A 138 12.03 -1.74 8.60
C ARG A 138 12.67 -1.12 9.84
N LYS A 139 12.51 -1.79 10.98
CA LYS A 139 13.17 -1.45 12.25
C LYS A 139 13.89 -2.69 12.76
N GLY A 140 15.21 -2.68 12.69
CA GLY A 140 16.02 -3.86 12.97
C GLY A 140 15.64 -5.03 12.05
N THR A 141 15.26 -6.16 12.63
CA THR A 141 14.84 -7.36 11.91
C THR A 141 13.36 -7.39 11.55
N THR A 142 12.58 -6.39 11.99
CA THR A 142 11.13 -6.36 11.81
C THR A 142 10.74 -5.52 10.60
N ALA A 143 9.88 -6.07 9.75
CA ALA A 143 9.27 -5.37 8.63
C ALA A 143 7.78 -5.19 8.89
N THR A 144 7.33 -3.94 8.97
CA THR A 144 5.93 -3.60 9.23
C THR A 144 5.33 -3.01 7.96
N LEU A 145 4.25 -3.61 7.48
CA LEU A 145 3.40 -3.06 6.43
C LEU A 145 2.45 -2.05 7.03
N TYR A 146 2.41 -0.86 6.44
CA TYR A 146 1.48 0.22 6.72
C TYR A 146 0.48 0.28 5.58
N ILE A 147 -0.80 0.40 5.92
CA ILE A 147 -1.91 0.41 4.97
C ILE A 147 -2.62 1.76 5.07
N ALA A 148 -2.83 2.41 3.93
CA ALA A 148 -3.47 3.71 3.86
C ALA A 148 -4.95 3.66 4.24
N GLN A 149 -5.47 4.78 4.75
CA GLN A 149 -6.91 4.98 4.94
C GLN A 149 -7.68 4.95 3.64
N ASP A 150 -8.95 4.54 3.71
CA ASP A 150 -9.90 4.65 2.61
C ASP A 150 -10.38 6.09 2.38
N THR A 151 -9.44 6.95 1.99
CA THR A 151 -9.68 8.37 1.73
C THR A 151 -8.91 8.84 0.52
N VAL A 152 -9.32 9.99 -0.02
CA VAL A 152 -8.54 10.71 -1.03
C VAL A 152 -7.22 11.19 -0.45
N SER A 153 -6.15 11.12 -1.25
CA SER A 153 -4.85 11.66 -0.87
C SER A 153 -4.95 13.14 -0.52
N GLN A 154 -4.11 13.58 0.41
CA GLN A 154 -3.95 14.98 0.76
C GLN A 154 -2.56 15.47 0.33
N THR A 155 -2.50 16.74 -0.06
CA THR A 155 -1.22 17.39 -0.33
C THR A 155 -0.56 17.76 1.00
N THR A 156 0.55 17.10 1.30
CA THR A 156 1.21 17.17 2.61
C THR A 156 2.71 17.43 2.47
N PRO A 157 3.30 18.24 3.36
CA PRO A 157 4.76 18.38 3.46
C PRO A 157 5.39 17.08 3.99
N ILE A 158 6.40 16.58 3.29
CA ILE A 158 7.20 15.41 3.68
C ILE A 158 8.59 15.88 4.10
N GLY A 159 8.91 15.71 5.38
CA GLY A 159 10.20 16.09 5.95
C GLY A 159 11.27 15.02 5.81
N SER A 160 10.88 13.75 5.68
CA SER A 160 11.80 12.63 5.49
C SER A 160 11.08 11.37 4.99
N PHE A 161 11.85 10.41 4.50
CA PHE A 161 11.38 9.09 4.12
C PHE A 161 12.43 8.03 4.43
N GLY A 162 11.97 6.83 4.77
CA GLY A 162 12.86 5.69 4.95
C GLY A 162 13.45 5.28 3.61
N ALA A 163 14.70 4.84 3.60
CA ALA A 163 15.28 4.12 2.49
C ALA A 163 16.10 2.93 2.96
N VAL A 164 16.38 2.00 2.04
CA VAL A 164 17.17 0.82 2.36
C VAL A 164 18.22 0.67 1.25
N ILE A 165 19.39 1.25 1.49
CA ILE A 165 20.58 1.14 0.65
C ILE A 165 21.57 0.29 1.46
N GLY A 166 21.43 -1.04 1.36
CA GLY A 166 22.02 -1.96 2.34
C GLY A 166 21.20 -1.97 3.63
N ASP A 167 21.52 -1.08 4.56
CA ASP A 167 20.84 -0.91 5.85
C ASP A 167 19.70 0.11 5.77
N PRO A 168 18.70 0.05 6.70
CA PRO A 168 17.70 1.08 6.84
C PRO A 168 18.34 2.43 7.16
N ILE A 169 18.20 3.38 6.25
CA ILE A 169 18.62 4.76 6.41
C ILE A 169 17.39 5.67 6.40
N CYS A 170 17.49 6.80 7.10
CA CYS A 170 16.50 7.85 6.94
C CYS A 170 17.05 8.93 6.01
N ILE A 171 16.30 9.27 4.97
CA ILE A 171 16.65 10.35 4.05
C ILE A 171 15.82 11.58 4.41
N ARG A 172 16.50 12.69 4.69
CA ARG A 172 15.85 14.00 4.87
C ARG A 172 15.35 14.49 3.52
N GLY A 173 14.08 14.89 3.45
CA GLY A 173 13.54 15.66 2.34
C GLY A 173 14.03 17.09 2.47
N ALA A 174 15.17 17.43 1.84
CA ALA A 174 15.73 18.78 1.85
C ALA A 174 15.80 19.33 0.41
N PRO A 175 15.05 20.41 0.08
CA PRO A 175 14.02 21.04 0.91
C PRO A 175 12.85 20.07 1.16
N VAL A 176 12.03 20.36 2.19
CA VAL A 176 10.76 19.65 2.43
C VAL A 176 9.99 19.65 1.12
N PHE A 177 9.69 18.47 0.60
CA PHE A 177 8.93 18.35 -0.64
C PHE A 177 7.46 18.12 -0.30
N VAL A 178 6.60 18.61 -1.18
CA VAL A 178 5.15 18.49 -1.04
C VAL A 178 4.69 17.39 -1.99
N SER A 179 3.98 16.40 -1.46
CA SER A 179 3.44 15.29 -2.25
C SER A 179 2.00 14.99 -1.87
N LYS A 180 1.27 14.35 -2.78
CA LYS A 180 0.06 13.61 -2.42
C LYS A 180 0.46 12.45 -1.51
N ALA A 181 -0.25 12.31 -0.40
CA ALA A 181 -0.03 11.25 0.55
C ALA A 181 -1.32 10.88 1.30
N TRP A 182 -1.35 9.66 1.83
CA TRP A 182 -2.45 9.13 2.62
C TRP A 182 -2.02 8.98 4.08
N PRO A 183 -2.92 9.27 5.03
CA PRO A 183 -2.74 8.86 6.40
C PRO A 183 -2.80 7.33 6.52
N VAL A 184 -2.13 6.80 7.53
CA VAL A 184 -2.14 5.37 7.86
C VAL A 184 -3.45 5.01 8.55
N GLU A 185 -4.04 3.87 8.17
CA GLU A 185 -5.21 3.28 8.83
C GLU A 185 -4.80 2.17 9.79
N SER A 186 -3.94 1.27 9.31
CA SER A 186 -3.60 0.05 10.02
C SER A 186 -2.20 -0.43 9.64
N THR A 187 -1.70 -1.37 10.44
CA THR A 187 -0.39 -1.98 10.24
C THR A 187 -0.47 -3.50 10.36
N LEU A 188 0.50 -4.18 9.76
CA LEU A 188 0.68 -5.62 9.83
C LEU A 188 2.18 -5.93 9.96
N ASP A 189 2.55 -6.76 10.94
CA ASP A 189 3.93 -7.27 11.05
C ASP A 189 4.13 -8.38 10.01
N LEU A 190 4.83 -8.05 8.93
CA LEU A 190 5.12 -8.98 7.84
C LEU A 190 6.08 -10.07 8.30
N THR A 191 7.08 -9.72 9.10
CA THR A 191 8.09 -10.66 9.59
C THR A 191 7.54 -11.68 10.58
N GLN A 192 6.51 -11.30 11.34
CA GLN A 192 5.79 -12.23 12.21
C GLN A 192 4.89 -13.16 11.39
N LEU A 193 4.19 -12.64 10.38
CA LEU A 193 3.24 -13.42 9.59
C LEU A 193 3.92 -14.31 8.54
N TYR A 194 4.94 -13.76 7.87
CA TYR A 194 5.72 -14.32 6.78
C TYR A 194 7.22 -14.07 7.02
N PRO A 195 7.87 -14.92 7.85
CA PRO A 195 9.25 -14.72 8.26
C PRO A 195 10.23 -14.75 7.09
N GLU A 196 11.29 -13.97 7.22
CA GLU A 196 12.42 -13.87 6.28
C GLU A 196 13.53 -14.89 6.64
N PRO A 197 14.44 -15.25 5.70
CA PRO A 197 14.52 -14.80 4.32
C PRO A 197 13.40 -15.38 3.46
N LEU A 198 12.86 -14.55 2.57
CA LEU A 198 11.89 -14.94 1.56
C LEU A 198 12.60 -15.57 0.36
N ARG A 199 11.89 -16.37 -0.43
CA ARG A 199 12.44 -17.03 -1.62
C ARG A 199 11.44 -16.98 -2.77
N ILE A 200 11.96 -16.81 -3.98
CA ILE A 200 11.15 -16.93 -5.21
C ILE A 200 11.42 -18.28 -5.88
N ALA A 201 10.36 -18.96 -6.33
CA ALA A 201 10.47 -20.19 -7.09
C ALA A 201 9.30 -20.33 -8.09
N PRO A 202 9.45 -21.13 -9.16
CA PRO A 202 8.36 -21.42 -10.10
C PRO A 202 7.15 -22.14 -9.48
#